data_AF-A0A7G3ZB32-F1
#
_entry.id   AF-A0A7G3ZB32-F1
#
_cell.length_a   1.000
_cell.length_b   1.000
_cell.length_c   1.000
_cell.angle_alpha   90.00
_cell.angle_beta   90.00
_cell.angle_gamma   90.00
#
_symmetry.space_group_name_H-M   'P 1'
#
loop_
_entity.id
_entity.type
_entity.pdbx_description
1 polymer ?
#
loop_
_entity_poly.entity_id
_entity_poly.type
_entity_poly.pdbx_seq_one_letter_code
_entity_poly.pdbx_strand_id
1 'polypeptide(L)'
;MEGAEIPPDVKSGWGIYILASQRVNVLLLVAIWLWQWMLKLLSSCQLDVSTVIQSRKPNEMVLPLSHAQMQRLSRQFAVRLSRIIVPLQLIGLLCQSWAEATERSSNLAQFAILLLPLIQFVIIVGSISRNCQIINYCIKRILLIETSPRPMRNVYILLSDTLTSFTKPLIDFTLYLTTLFLSKDVLWTHCDLLISLFPLNIRIWQCFREFYLGRDKSLLVNALKYISSIPIMVCVWHSRVDPEKHNSNVVHWFQCLNSCFTLVWDVRMDWKINSLRRIRKNHKTSQNVIFPKFVYYMGVLFDFSIKFWWIWTLKRPDHTILFASELQYLEILRRSVWVIFKLESEYVTIRNLATEK
;
A
#
# COMPACT_ATOMS: atom_id res chain seq x y z
N MET A 1 -34.77 -10.44 18.82
CA MET A 1 -33.95 -11.66 18.78
C MET A 1 -34.17 -12.29 17.42
N GLU A 2 -33.34 -11.91 16.45
CA GLU A 2 -33.13 -12.60 15.18
C GLU A 2 -31.72 -12.16 14.79
N GLY A 3 -30.81 -13.13 14.70
CA GLY A 3 -29.39 -12.89 14.61
C GLY A 3 -29.04 -12.24 13.28
N ALA A 4 -28.48 -11.02 13.34
CA ALA A 4 -27.72 -10.49 12.23
C ALA A 4 -26.47 -11.37 12.06
N GLU A 5 -26.57 -12.35 11.15
CA GLU A 5 -25.46 -13.18 10.73
C GLU A 5 -24.37 -12.28 10.15
N ILE A 6 -23.23 -12.29 10.84
CA ILE A 6 -21.93 -11.95 10.25
C ILE A 6 -21.84 -12.81 8.97
N PRO A 7 -21.46 -12.25 7.80
CA PRO A 7 -21.42 -13.01 6.56
C PRO A 7 -20.67 -14.33 6.82
N PRO A 8 -21.18 -15.48 6.35
CA PRO A 8 -20.56 -16.76 6.64
C PRO A 8 -19.16 -16.75 6.02
N ASP A 9 -18.15 -16.54 6.86
CA ASP A 9 -16.78 -16.87 6.55
C ASP A 9 -16.81 -18.35 6.15
N VAL A 10 -16.57 -18.62 4.86
CA VAL A 10 -16.64 -19.94 4.25
C VAL A 10 -15.79 -20.91 5.09
N LYS A 11 -16.46 -21.78 5.83
CA LYS A 11 -15.86 -22.89 6.57
C LYS A 11 -15.31 -23.91 5.57
N SER A 12 -14.09 -23.69 5.08
CA SER A 12 -13.25 -24.75 4.51
C SER A 12 -12.04 -24.98 5.41
N GLY A 13 -11.81 -26.25 5.75
CA GLY A 13 -11.01 -26.70 6.89
C GLY A 13 -9.57 -26.19 7.00
N TRP A 14 -9.09 -26.17 8.25
CA TRP A 14 -7.68 -26.09 8.67
C TRP A 14 -6.77 -25.06 7.97
N GLY A 15 -7.32 -23.97 7.46
CA GLY A 15 -6.55 -22.78 7.09
C GLY A 15 -6.37 -21.88 8.31
N ILE A 16 -5.13 -21.53 8.66
CA ILE A 16 -4.86 -20.44 9.61
C ILE A 16 -5.38 -19.15 8.96
N TYR A 17 -6.61 -18.76 9.30
CA TYR A 17 -7.24 -17.55 8.76
C TYR A 17 -6.80 -16.34 9.60
N ILE A 18 -6.20 -15.35 8.93
CA ILE A 18 -5.88 -14.08 9.57
C ILE A 18 -7.14 -13.22 9.56
N LEU A 19 -7.65 -12.92 10.76
CA LEU A 19 -8.83 -12.09 10.95
C LEU A 19 -8.69 -10.73 10.26
N ALA A 20 -9.81 -10.24 9.71
CA ALA A 20 -9.89 -8.92 9.09
C ALA A 20 -9.28 -7.80 9.96
N SER A 21 -9.57 -7.82 11.26
CA SER A 21 -9.05 -6.89 12.25
C SER A 21 -7.53 -6.92 12.41
N GLN A 22 -6.89 -8.06 12.13
CA GLN A 22 -5.44 -8.24 12.25
C GLN A 22 -4.68 -8.04 10.94
N ARG A 23 -5.36 -8.07 9.79
CA ARG A 23 -4.71 -7.99 8.48
C ARG A 23 -3.87 -6.72 8.32
N VAL A 24 -4.34 -5.57 8.80
CA VAL A 24 -3.56 -4.32 8.75
C VAL A 24 -2.23 -4.44 9.50
N ASN A 25 -2.21 -5.11 10.66
CA ASN A 25 -1.01 -5.29 11.48
C ASN A 25 -0.01 -6.22 10.80
N VAL A 26 -0.51 -7.34 10.27
CA VAL A 26 0.32 -8.30 9.52
C VAL A 26 0.90 -7.64 8.27
N LEU A 27 0.08 -6.92 7.50
CA LEU A 27 0.52 -6.28 6.27
C LEU A 27 1.50 -5.13 6.54
N LEU A 28 1.34 -4.37 7.62
CA LEU A 28 2.33 -3.38 8.06
C LEU A 28 3.66 -4.04 8.39
N LEU A 29 3.65 -5.16 9.13
CA LEU A 29 4.87 -5.90 9.45
C LEU A 29 5.54 -6.47 8.19
N VAL A 30 4.74 -7.02 7.27
CA VAL A 30 5.21 -7.50 5.96
C VAL A 30 5.82 -6.35 5.16
N ALA A 31 5.18 -5.19 5.09
CA ALA A 31 5.71 -4.01 4.38
C ALA A 31 7.06 -3.53 4.95
N ILE A 32 7.24 -3.58 6.29
CA ILE A 32 8.52 -3.25 6.94
C ILE A 32 9.62 -4.24 6.52
N TRP A 33 9.31 -5.53 6.47
CA TRP A 33 10.26 -6.55 6.00
C TRP A 33 10.54 -6.46 4.50
N LEU A 34 9.53 -6.14 3.69
CA LEU A 34 9.69 -5.90 2.26
C LEU A 34 10.57 -4.68 2.01
N TRP A 35 10.40 -3.61 2.78
CA TRP A 35 11.32 -2.46 2.74
C TRP A 35 12.76 -2.87 3.02
N GLN A 36 12.99 -3.65 4.07
CA GLN A 36 14.32 -4.17 4.39
C GLN A 36 14.89 -5.04 3.27
N TRP A 37 14.08 -5.92 2.69
CA TRP A 37 14.48 -6.78 1.59
C TRP A 37 14.82 -5.96 0.34
N MET A 38 14.02 -4.94 0.00
CA MET A 38 14.28 -4.04 -1.12
C MET A 38 15.61 -3.31 -0.96
N LEU A 39 15.92 -2.78 0.22
CA LEU A 39 17.22 -2.15 0.46
C LEU A 39 18.38 -3.14 0.21
N LYS A 40 18.26 -4.38 0.67
CA LYS A 40 19.27 -5.43 0.44
C LYS A 40 19.41 -5.75 -1.05
N LEU A 41 18.28 -5.93 -1.75
CA LEU A 41 18.25 -6.22 -3.18
C LEU A 41 18.92 -5.11 -3.98
N LEU A 42 18.54 -3.86 -3.74
CA LEU A 42 19.06 -2.71 -4.48
C LEU A 42 20.56 -2.53 -4.28
N SER A 43 21.07 -2.73 -3.05
CA SER A 43 22.52 -2.73 -2.80
C SER A 43 23.26 -3.85 -3.51
N SER A 44 22.68 -5.05 -3.59
CA SER A 44 23.29 -6.16 -4.34
C SER A 44 23.43 -5.86 -5.83
N CYS A 45 22.59 -4.97 -6.36
CA CYS A 45 22.65 -4.46 -7.72
C CYS A 45 23.41 -3.12 -7.83
N GLN A 46 24.20 -2.74 -6.81
CA GLN A 46 25.01 -1.52 -6.77
C GLN A 46 24.18 -0.21 -6.88
N LEU A 47 22.91 -0.23 -6.49
CA LEU A 47 22.04 0.94 -6.45
C LEU A 47 22.04 1.56 -5.06
N ASP A 48 22.55 2.79 -4.96
CA ASP A 48 22.54 3.55 -3.71
C ASP A 48 21.25 4.35 -3.53
N VAL A 49 20.33 3.79 -2.74
CA VAL A 49 19.05 4.41 -2.35
C VAL A 49 19.19 5.75 -1.61
N SER A 50 20.30 6.00 -0.92
CA SER A 50 20.50 7.27 -0.18
C SER A 50 20.60 8.49 -1.09
N THR A 51 20.93 8.29 -2.37
CA THR A 51 20.94 9.34 -3.39
C THR A 51 19.54 9.69 -3.90
N VAL A 52 18.58 8.77 -3.75
CA VAL A 52 17.21 8.88 -4.29
C VAL A 52 16.21 9.28 -3.22
N ILE A 53 16.49 8.96 -1.95
CA ILE A 53 15.57 9.14 -0.83
C ILE A 53 16.23 9.99 0.25
N GLN A 54 15.52 11.03 0.66
CA GLN A 54 15.91 11.87 1.78
C GLN A 54 15.67 11.15 3.11
N SER A 55 16.69 11.10 3.98
CA SER A 55 16.59 10.47 5.31
C SER A 55 16.58 11.43 6.49
N ARG A 56 16.80 12.73 6.23
CA ARG A 56 16.90 13.79 7.24
C ARG A 56 15.90 14.90 6.93
N LYS A 57 15.50 15.68 7.92
CA LYS A 57 14.65 16.84 7.66
C LYS A 57 15.41 17.89 6.84
N PRO A 58 14.74 18.70 6.01
CA PRO A 58 15.41 19.72 5.20
C PRO A 58 16.28 20.71 6.01
N ASN A 59 15.88 21.02 7.25
CA ASN A 59 16.53 22.01 8.09
C ASN A 59 17.58 21.43 9.07
N GLU A 60 17.79 20.11 9.08
CA GLU A 60 18.74 19.48 9.99
C GLU A 60 20.16 19.50 9.41
N MET A 61 21.15 19.98 10.18
CA MET A 61 22.56 20.02 9.77
C MET A 61 23.28 18.65 9.84
N VAL A 62 22.57 17.58 10.17
CA VAL A 62 23.12 16.22 10.24
C VAL A 62 23.29 15.66 8.83
N LEU A 63 24.35 14.86 8.62
CA LEU A 63 24.55 14.15 7.36
C LEU A 63 23.40 13.15 7.09
N PRO A 64 22.97 12.99 5.82
CA PRO A 64 22.01 11.96 5.47
C PRO A 64 22.59 10.56 5.73
N LEU A 65 21.70 9.60 5.98
CA LEU A 65 22.08 8.21 6.24
C LEU A 65 22.65 7.60 4.97
N SER A 66 23.79 6.92 5.10
CA SER A 66 24.31 6.09 4.02
C SER A 66 23.41 4.87 3.78
N HIS A 67 23.51 4.27 2.59
CA HIS A 67 22.77 3.04 2.27
C HIS A 67 22.95 1.94 3.33
N ALA A 68 24.20 1.70 3.74
CA ALA A 68 24.53 0.68 4.74
C ALA A 68 23.89 0.98 6.10
N GLN A 69 23.85 2.26 6.50
CA GLN A 69 23.15 2.69 7.71
C GLN A 69 21.64 2.47 7.59
N MET A 70 21.03 2.85 6.46
CA MET A 70 19.60 2.60 6.20
C MET A 70 19.25 1.11 6.33
N GLN A 71 20.03 0.23 5.70
CA GLN A 71 19.85 -1.23 5.79
C GLN A 71 19.96 -1.73 7.22
N ARG A 72 21.00 -1.30 7.96
CA ARG A 72 21.22 -1.74 9.33
C ARG A 72 20.06 -1.31 10.24
N LEU A 73 19.68 -0.04 10.17
CA LEU A 73 18.59 0.52 10.99
C LEU A 73 17.24 -0.11 10.64
N SER A 74 16.94 -0.26 9.35
CA SER A 74 15.73 -0.92 8.87
C SER A 74 15.64 -2.38 9.36
N ARG A 75 16.74 -3.15 9.28
CA ARG A 75 16.79 -4.53 9.81
C ARG A 75 16.59 -4.56 11.32
N GLN A 76 17.28 -3.70 12.07
CA GLN A 76 17.15 -3.64 13.53
C GLN A 76 15.73 -3.29 13.95
N PHE A 77 15.10 -2.33 13.26
CA PHE A 77 13.71 -1.94 13.48
C PHE A 77 12.75 -3.10 13.19
N ALA A 78 12.88 -3.76 12.03
CA ALA A 78 12.06 -4.90 11.64
C ALA A 78 12.15 -6.06 12.65
N VAL A 79 13.37 -6.42 13.08
CA VAL A 79 13.60 -7.48 14.08
C VAL A 79 13.01 -7.10 15.43
N ARG A 80 13.28 -5.88 15.93
CA ARG A 80 12.76 -5.41 17.22
C ARG A 80 11.23 -5.44 17.24
N LEU A 81 10.58 -4.94 16.18
CA LEU A 81 9.13 -4.92 16.10
C LEU A 81 8.55 -6.33 15.97
N SER A 82 9.16 -7.20 15.16
CA SER A 82 8.71 -8.59 15.00
C SER A 82 8.76 -9.37 16.31
N ARG A 83 9.79 -9.16 17.15
CA ARG A 83 9.91 -9.78 18.48
C ARG A 83 8.76 -9.44 19.43
N ILE A 84 8.04 -8.33 19.17
CA ILE A 84 6.89 -7.90 19.97
C ILE A 84 5.59 -8.37 19.29
N ILE A 85 5.44 -8.06 18.01
CA ILE A 85 4.16 -8.26 17.30
C ILE A 85 3.89 -9.72 16.96
N VAL A 86 4.90 -10.49 16.54
CA VAL A 86 4.68 -11.90 16.13
C VAL A 86 4.19 -12.76 17.31
N PRO A 87 4.81 -12.71 18.51
CA PRO A 87 4.29 -13.45 19.66
C PRO A 87 2.88 -12.99 20.06
N LEU A 88 2.61 -11.67 20.07
CA LEU A 88 1.27 -11.15 20.35
C LEU A 88 0.24 -11.67 19.35
N GLN A 89 0.61 -11.77 18.07
CA GLN A 89 -0.27 -12.31 17.03
C GLN A 89 -0.57 -13.79 17.24
N LEU A 90 0.45 -14.59 17.57
CA LEU A 90 0.28 -16.02 17.86
C LEU A 90 -0.57 -16.25 19.11
N ILE A 91 -0.32 -15.49 20.18
CA ILE A 91 -1.14 -15.53 21.41
C ILE A 91 -2.59 -15.15 21.07
N GLY A 92 -2.81 -14.12 20.26
CA GLY A 92 -4.15 -13.72 19.82
C GLY A 92 -4.90 -14.83 19.10
N LEU A 93 -4.25 -15.50 18.16
CA LEU A 93 -4.82 -16.63 17.42
C LEU A 93 -5.16 -17.80 18.37
N LEU A 94 -4.25 -18.14 19.29
CA LEU A 94 -4.48 -19.19 20.28
C LEU A 94 -5.63 -18.85 21.23
N CYS A 95 -5.65 -17.64 21.80
CA CYS A 95 -6.71 -17.18 22.68
C CYS A 95 -8.07 -17.18 21.98
N GLN A 96 -8.12 -16.77 20.72
CA GLN A 96 -9.36 -16.81 19.96
C GLN A 96 -9.83 -18.26 19.70
N SER A 97 -8.93 -19.14 19.24
CA SER A 97 -9.27 -20.55 19.03
C SER A 97 -9.75 -21.24 20.31
N TRP A 98 -9.17 -20.87 21.45
CA TRP A 98 -9.58 -21.36 22.77
C TRP A 98 -10.95 -20.81 23.19
N ALA A 99 -11.21 -19.53 22.93
CA ALA A 99 -12.49 -18.89 23.23
C ALA A 99 -13.62 -19.46 22.36
N GLU A 100 -13.35 -19.78 21.09
CA GLU A 100 -14.31 -20.45 20.20
C GLU A 100 -14.59 -21.89 20.64
N ALA A 101 -13.56 -22.62 21.12
CA ALA A 101 -13.73 -23.97 21.63
C ALA A 101 -14.45 -24.02 23.00
N THR A 102 -14.41 -22.92 23.76
CA THR A 102 -14.99 -22.84 25.10
C THR A 102 -16.20 -21.90 25.06
N GLU A 103 -17.41 -22.44 24.86
CA GLU A 103 -18.69 -21.68 24.84
C GLU A 103 -18.96 -20.83 26.11
N ARG A 104 -18.10 -20.92 27.12
CA ARG A 104 -18.20 -20.28 28.44
C ARG A 104 -17.13 -19.23 28.74
N SER A 105 -16.38 -18.74 27.75
CA SER A 105 -15.39 -17.69 27.98
C SER A 105 -16.04 -16.43 28.60
N SER A 106 -15.43 -15.85 29.64
CA SER A 106 -15.98 -14.66 30.30
C SER A 106 -16.00 -13.45 29.34
N ASN A 107 -16.98 -12.56 29.50
CA ASN A 107 -17.10 -11.33 28.70
C ASN A 107 -15.81 -10.49 28.71
N LEU A 108 -15.08 -10.50 29.84
CA LEU A 108 -13.82 -9.77 30.00
C LEU A 108 -12.69 -10.40 29.17
N ALA A 109 -12.62 -11.73 29.09
CA ALA A 109 -11.64 -12.42 28.25
C ALA A 109 -11.90 -12.19 26.76
N GLN A 110 -13.17 -12.25 26.33
CA GLN A 110 -13.55 -11.94 24.94
C GLN A 110 -13.22 -10.49 24.58
N PHE A 111 -13.52 -9.54 25.46
CA PHE A 111 -13.18 -8.14 25.24
C PHE A 111 -11.67 -7.90 25.15
N ALA A 112 -10.87 -8.58 25.98
CA ALA A 112 -9.41 -8.51 25.91
C ALA A 112 -8.85 -9.04 24.58
N ILE A 113 -9.39 -10.16 24.06
CA ILE A 113 -9.03 -10.71 22.74
C ILE A 113 -9.39 -9.71 21.65
N LEU A 114 -10.57 -9.11 21.74
CA LEU A 114 -11.02 -8.09 20.79
C LEU A 114 -10.18 -6.81 20.85
N LEU A 115 -9.52 -6.45 21.96
CA LEU A 115 -8.65 -5.26 22.01
C LEU A 115 -7.27 -5.47 21.38
N LEU A 116 -6.83 -6.72 21.27
CA LEU A 116 -5.47 -7.06 20.84
C LEU A 116 -5.07 -6.50 19.46
N PRO A 117 -5.91 -6.56 18.40
CA PRO A 117 -5.57 -5.93 17.11
C PRO A 117 -5.31 -4.43 17.22
N LEU A 118 -6.08 -3.72 18.07
CA LEU A 118 -5.88 -2.28 18.30
C LEU A 118 -4.56 -2.01 19.03
N ILE A 119 -4.25 -2.79 20.06
CA ILE A 119 -2.99 -2.65 20.81
C ILE A 119 -1.79 -2.86 19.88
N GLN A 120 -1.82 -3.91 19.05
CA GLN A 120 -0.78 -4.17 18.06
C GLN A 120 -0.63 -3.01 17.06
N PHE A 121 -1.74 -2.50 16.54
CA PHE A 121 -1.73 -1.38 15.60
C PHE A 121 -1.07 -0.13 16.22
N VAL A 122 -1.44 0.21 17.46
CA VAL A 122 -0.86 1.33 18.21
C VAL A 122 0.64 1.11 18.45
N ILE A 123 1.08 -0.10 18.80
CA ILE A 123 2.50 -0.42 18.96
C ILE A 123 3.26 -0.25 17.64
N ILE A 124 2.73 -0.74 16.52
CA ILE A 124 3.37 -0.66 15.20
C ILE A 124 3.48 0.80 14.76
N VAL A 125 2.35 1.52 14.70
CA VAL A 125 2.31 2.91 14.23
C VAL A 125 3.08 3.83 15.17
N GLY A 126 2.95 3.63 16.49
CA GLY A 126 3.73 4.36 17.49
C GLY A 126 5.24 4.12 17.37
N SER A 127 5.65 2.88 17.05
CA SER A 127 7.06 2.55 16.80
C SER A 127 7.59 3.20 15.53
N ILE A 128 6.83 3.19 14.43
CA ILE A 128 7.19 3.87 13.18
C ILE A 128 7.36 5.37 13.44
N SER A 129 6.37 5.98 14.11
CA SER A 129 6.40 7.40 14.44
C SER A 129 7.61 7.78 15.29
N ARG A 130 7.92 7.01 16.35
CA ARG A 130 9.06 7.33 17.24
C ARG A 130 10.42 7.15 16.57
N ASN A 131 10.58 6.15 15.71
CA ASN A 131 11.89 5.79 15.15
C ASN A 131 12.18 6.44 13.79
N CYS A 132 11.15 6.87 13.04
CA CYS A 132 11.31 7.43 11.70
C CYS A 132 10.85 8.89 11.66
N GLN A 133 11.75 9.81 12.04
CA GLN A 133 11.45 11.25 12.08
C GLN A 133 11.04 11.83 10.71
N ILE A 134 11.62 11.32 9.62
CA ILE A 134 11.28 11.76 8.26
C ILE A 134 9.84 11.39 7.88
N ILE A 135 9.38 10.20 8.28
CA ILE A 135 7.99 9.78 8.05
C ILE A 135 7.05 10.71 8.82
N ASN A 136 7.34 11.01 10.09
CA ASN A 136 6.56 11.96 10.87
C ASN A 136 6.53 13.36 10.26
N TYR A 137 7.66 13.82 9.73
CA TYR A 137 7.74 15.09 9.03
C TYR A 137 6.80 15.09 7.81
N CYS A 138 6.87 14.06 6.97
CA CYS A 138 6.05 13.93 5.77
C CYS A 138 4.56 13.76 6.10
N ILE A 139 4.18 12.98 7.12
CA ILE A 139 2.78 12.79 7.52
C ILE A 139 2.14 14.12 7.92
N LYS A 140 2.81 14.93 8.74
CA LYS A 140 2.30 16.25 9.16
C LYS A 140 2.12 17.23 8.00
N ARG A 141 2.76 16.98 6.87
CA ARG A 141 2.80 17.84 5.69
C ARG A 141 2.34 17.10 4.43
N ILE A 142 1.57 16.02 4.56
CA ILE A 142 1.36 15.09 3.44
C ILE A 142 0.63 15.75 2.27
N LEU A 143 -0.24 16.72 2.53
CA LEU A 143 -0.92 17.53 1.52
C LEU A 143 -0.04 18.67 0.96
N LEU A 144 1.01 19.06 1.68
CA LEU A 144 1.93 20.16 1.35
C LEU A 144 3.23 19.64 0.72
N ILE A 145 3.14 18.60 -0.12
CA ILE A 145 4.28 17.95 -0.76
C ILE A 145 5.35 18.93 -1.24
N GLU A 146 6.59 18.67 -0.83
CA GLU A 146 7.75 19.47 -1.19
C GLU A 146 8.40 18.88 -2.45
N THR A 147 8.43 19.67 -3.52
CA THR A 147 8.99 19.26 -4.81
C THR A 147 10.52 19.34 -4.84
N SER A 148 11.11 20.19 -4.00
CA SER A 148 12.55 20.40 -3.88
C SER A 148 12.99 20.21 -2.43
N PRO A 149 14.06 19.43 -2.17
CA PRO A 149 14.87 18.70 -3.15
C PRO A 149 14.15 17.44 -3.67
N ARG A 150 14.49 16.98 -4.88
CA ARG A 150 13.84 15.80 -5.53
C ARG A 150 13.83 14.53 -4.66
N PRO A 151 14.87 14.20 -3.87
CA PRO A 151 14.82 13.07 -2.94
C PRO A 151 13.73 13.18 -1.87
N MET A 152 13.33 14.39 -1.49
CA MET A 152 12.23 14.63 -0.55
C MET A 152 10.88 14.34 -1.20
N ARG A 153 10.68 14.83 -2.42
CA ARG A 153 9.50 14.52 -3.23
C ARG A 153 9.29 13.00 -3.35
N ASN A 154 10.36 12.24 -3.55
CA ASN A 154 10.28 10.78 -3.61
C ASN A 154 9.77 10.15 -2.32
N VAL A 155 10.15 10.67 -1.14
CA VAL A 155 9.63 10.18 0.15
C VAL A 155 8.12 10.38 0.24
N TYR A 156 7.61 11.57 -0.11
CA TYR A 156 6.17 11.85 -0.11
C TYR A 156 5.41 10.91 -1.03
N ILE A 157 5.93 10.71 -2.25
CA ILE A 157 5.32 9.81 -3.22
C ILE A 157 5.31 8.39 -2.68
N LEU A 158 6.45 7.84 -2.22
CA LEU A 158 6.51 6.49 -1.67
C LEU A 158 5.52 6.29 -0.51
N LEU A 159 5.43 7.25 0.41
CA LEU A 159 4.52 7.18 1.55
C LEU A 159 3.05 7.17 1.12
N SER A 160 2.66 8.13 0.29
CA SER A 160 1.27 8.33 -0.13
C SER A 160 0.80 7.24 -1.10
N ASP A 161 1.66 6.78 -2.01
CA ASP A 161 1.39 5.63 -2.87
C ASP A 161 1.30 4.33 -2.06
N THR A 162 2.15 4.12 -1.05
CA THR A 162 2.02 2.98 -0.14
C THR A 162 0.68 3.03 0.59
N LEU A 163 0.27 4.20 1.09
CA LEU A 163 -1.02 4.38 1.74
C LEU A 163 -2.20 3.97 0.83
N THR A 164 -2.14 4.23 -0.48
CA THR A 164 -3.19 3.79 -1.42
C THR A 164 -3.31 2.26 -1.51
N SER A 165 -2.20 1.53 -1.38
CA SER A 165 -2.20 0.06 -1.34
C SER A 165 -2.70 -0.50 0.00
N PHE A 166 -2.68 0.30 1.07
CA PHE A 166 -3.23 -0.04 2.39
C PHE A 166 -4.73 0.29 2.54
N THR A 167 -5.38 0.81 1.50
CA THR A 167 -6.79 1.24 1.56
C THR A 167 -7.72 0.14 2.08
N LYS A 168 -7.67 -1.06 1.50
CA LYS A 168 -8.57 -2.16 1.90
C LYS A 168 -8.28 -2.69 3.32
N PRO A 169 -7.03 -2.92 3.74
CA PRO A 169 -6.71 -3.22 5.14
C PRO A 169 -7.22 -2.15 6.13
N LEU A 170 -7.15 -0.87 5.76
CA LEU A 170 -7.64 0.23 6.59
C LEU A 170 -9.16 0.23 6.72
N ILE A 171 -9.90 -0.03 5.64
CA ILE A 171 -11.35 -0.20 5.66
C ILE A 171 -11.73 -1.30 6.65
N ASP A 172 -11.14 -2.49 6.49
CA ASP A 172 -11.47 -3.66 7.31
C ASP A 172 -11.16 -3.38 8.79
N PHE A 173 -10.05 -2.68 9.06
CA PHE A 173 -9.69 -2.25 10.41
C PHE A 173 -10.66 -1.22 10.98
N THR A 174 -11.08 -0.21 10.21
CA THR A 174 -12.04 0.79 10.70
C THR A 174 -13.41 0.18 10.96
N LEU A 175 -13.91 -0.73 10.10
CA LEU A 175 -15.15 -1.46 10.35
C LEU A 175 -15.09 -2.30 11.64
N TYR A 176 -13.93 -2.89 11.90
CA TYR A 176 -13.66 -3.55 13.18
C TYR A 176 -13.69 -2.56 14.36
N LEU A 177 -13.06 -1.38 14.24
CA LEU A 177 -13.09 -0.35 15.30
C LEU A 177 -14.51 0.17 15.55
N THR A 178 -15.31 0.36 14.50
CA THR A 178 -16.72 0.75 14.68
C THR A 178 -17.49 -0.32 15.42
N THR A 179 -17.25 -1.60 15.14
CA THR A 179 -17.89 -2.71 15.86
C THR A 179 -17.44 -2.80 17.32
N LEU A 180 -16.19 -2.41 17.61
CA LEU A 180 -15.59 -2.46 18.94
C LEU A 180 -16.08 -1.33 19.87
N PHE A 181 -16.19 -0.11 19.34
CA PHE A 181 -16.47 1.10 20.15
C PHE A 181 -17.87 1.69 19.97
N LEU A 182 -18.55 1.38 18.87
CA LEU A 182 -19.91 1.84 18.60
C LEU A 182 -20.87 0.63 18.65
N SER A 183 -22.15 0.89 18.93
CA SER A 183 -23.18 -0.15 18.81
C SER A 183 -23.30 -0.60 17.35
N LYS A 184 -23.66 -1.88 17.14
CA LYS A 184 -23.91 -2.45 15.80
C LYS A 184 -24.93 -1.62 14.99
N ASP A 185 -25.83 -0.93 15.68
CA ASP A 185 -26.89 -0.10 15.11
C ASP A 185 -26.38 1.24 14.52
N VAL A 186 -25.12 1.61 14.80
CA VAL A 186 -24.43 2.80 14.25
C VAL A 186 -23.36 2.37 13.23
N LEU A 187 -23.58 1.26 12.53
CA LEU A 187 -22.75 0.92 11.39
C LEU A 187 -23.07 1.88 10.23
N TRP A 188 -22.28 2.94 10.11
CA TRP A 188 -22.37 3.87 8.99
C TRP A 188 -22.21 3.11 7.67
N THR A 189 -23.31 2.93 6.93
CA THR A 189 -23.47 2.06 5.75
C THR A 189 -22.50 2.36 4.59
N HIS A 190 -21.73 3.44 4.69
CA HIS A 190 -20.79 3.92 3.66
C HIS A 190 -19.46 4.45 4.22
N CYS A 191 -19.13 4.21 5.50
CA CYS A 191 -17.87 4.68 6.09
C CYS A 191 -16.64 4.10 5.36
N ASP A 192 -16.74 2.86 4.90
CA ASP A 192 -15.74 2.19 4.07
C ASP A 192 -15.40 2.97 2.79
N LEU A 193 -16.40 3.59 2.15
CA LEU A 193 -16.20 4.41 0.95
C LEU A 193 -15.45 5.71 1.28
N LEU A 194 -15.76 6.35 2.41
CA LEU A 194 -15.04 7.54 2.87
C LEU A 194 -13.56 7.24 3.15
N ILE A 195 -13.29 6.13 3.84
CA ILE A 195 -11.92 5.67 4.12
C ILE A 195 -11.21 5.35 2.80
N SER A 196 -11.92 4.76 1.84
CA SER A 196 -11.37 4.45 0.52
C SER A 196 -10.91 5.70 -0.24
N LEU A 197 -11.64 6.81 -0.08
CA LEU A 197 -11.32 8.07 -0.74
C LEU A 197 -10.15 8.81 -0.08
N PHE A 198 -9.83 8.53 1.18
CA PHE A 198 -8.81 9.29 1.92
C PHE A 198 -7.41 9.23 1.27
N PRO A 199 -6.82 8.05 0.96
CA PRO A 199 -5.52 7.97 0.30
C PRO A 199 -5.50 8.58 -1.11
N LEU A 200 -6.61 8.44 -1.84
CA LEU A 200 -6.76 8.97 -3.20
C LEU A 200 -6.72 10.50 -3.20
N ASN A 201 -7.48 11.12 -2.29
CA ASN A 201 -7.53 12.57 -2.15
C ASN A 201 -6.15 13.15 -1.81
N ILE A 202 -5.38 12.49 -0.94
CA ILE A 202 -4.00 12.90 -0.65
C ILE A 202 -3.20 13.01 -1.96
N ARG A 203 -3.25 12.00 -2.83
CA ARG A 203 -2.51 12.01 -4.09
C ARG A 203 -3.01 13.05 -5.07
N ILE A 204 -4.33 13.23 -5.18
CA ILE A 204 -4.93 14.26 -6.05
C ILE A 204 -4.43 15.66 -5.64
N TRP A 205 -4.52 15.98 -4.35
CA TRP A 205 -4.06 17.27 -3.82
C TRP A 205 -2.55 17.47 -3.99
N GLN A 206 -1.76 16.43 -3.74
CA GLN A 206 -0.32 16.48 -4.01
C GLN A 206 -0.05 16.80 -5.49
N CYS A 207 -0.71 16.11 -6.43
CA CYS A 207 -0.53 16.35 -7.85
C CYS A 207 -0.89 17.79 -8.26
N PHE A 208 -2.01 18.33 -7.75
CA PHE A 208 -2.39 19.72 -8.00
C PHE A 208 -1.40 20.72 -7.41
N ARG A 209 -0.91 20.46 -6.19
CA ARG A 209 0.10 21.31 -5.55
C ARG A 209 1.41 21.31 -6.33
N GLU A 210 1.90 20.15 -6.73
CA GLU A 210 3.11 20.04 -7.55
C GLU A 210 2.91 20.74 -8.90
N PHE A 211 1.73 20.63 -9.53
CA PHE A 211 1.42 21.33 -10.78
C PHE A 211 1.43 22.84 -10.59
N TYR A 212 0.85 23.34 -9.50
CA TYR A 212 0.85 24.76 -9.18
C TYR A 212 2.27 25.32 -9.05
N LEU A 213 3.18 24.54 -8.43
CA LEU A 213 4.57 24.94 -8.20
C LEU A 213 5.47 24.78 -9.45
N GLY A 214 5.30 23.71 -10.22
CA GLY A 214 6.22 23.34 -11.31
C GLY A 214 5.65 23.44 -12.72
N ARG A 215 4.34 23.66 -12.88
CA ARG A 215 3.60 23.77 -14.15
C ARG A 215 3.74 22.60 -15.13
N ASP A 216 4.23 21.45 -14.66
CA ASP A 216 4.32 20.22 -15.46
C ASP A 216 2.94 19.58 -15.65
N LYS A 217 2.42 19.62 -16.87
CA LYS A 217 1.11 19.05 -17.24
C LYS A 217 1.02 17.55 -16.96
N SER A 218 2.14 16.82 -16.89
CA SER A 218 2.13 15.40 -16.52
C SER A 218 1.46 15.18 -15.16
N LEU A 219 1.58 16.13 -14.24
CA LEU A 219 1.00 16.07 -12.90
C LEU A 219 -0.53 16.15 -12.91
N LEU A 220 -1.13 16.87 -13.86
CA LEU A 220 -2.58 16.86 -14.05
C LEU A 220 -3.08 15.50 -14.55
N VAL A 221 -2.32 14.86 -15.45
CA VAL A 221 -2.62 13.50 -15.90
C VAL A 221 -2.48 12.51 -14.73
N ASN A 222 -1.50 12.73 -13.83
CA ASN A 222 -1.39 11.93 -12.60
C ASN A 222 -2.59 12.15 -11.66
N ALA A 223 -3.08 13.39 -11.52
CA ALA A 223 -4.29 13.66 -10.76
C ALA A 223 -5.50 12.93 -11.37
N LEU A 224 -5.66 12.98 -12.69
CA LEU A 224 -6.71 12.25 -13.41
C LEU A 224 -6.62 10.73 -13.22
N LYS A 225 -5.40 10.18 -13.14
CA LYS A 225 -5.18 8.77 -12.80
C LYS A 225 -5.84 8.42 -11.47
N TYR A 226 -5.64 9.22 -10.42
CA TYR A 226 -6.27 8.98 -9.11
C TYR A 226 -7.77 9.31 -9.09
N ILE A 227 -8.22 10.29 -9.87
CA ILE A 227 -9.65 10.61 -10.01
C ILE A 227 -10.40 9.46 -10.71
N SER A 228 -9.74 8.72 -11.60
CA SER A 228 -10.38 7.64 -12.38
C SER A 228 -10.94 6.48 -11.53
N SER A 229 -10.59 6.36 -10.25
CA SER A 229 -11.21 5.39 -9.33
C SER A 229 -12.49 5.90 -8.67
N ILE A 230 -12.74 7.22 -8.64
CA ILE A 230 -13.94 7.81 -8.02
C ILE A 230 -15.24 7.29 -8.67
N PRO A 231 -15.37 7.20 -10.02
CA PRO A 231 -16.57 6.62 -10.63
C PRO A 231 -16.86 5.18 -10.18
N ILE A 232 -15.82 4.37 -9.92
CA ILE A 232 -15.97 3.01 -9.40
C ILE A 232 -16.63 3.06 -8.01
N MET A 233 -16.14 3.93 -7.12
CA MET A 233 -16.75 4.14 -5.79
C MET A 233 -18.19 4.62 -5.87
N VAL A 234 -18.50 5.56 -6.78
CA VAL A 234 -19.87 6.04 -6.98
C VAL A 234 -20.79 4.91 -7.43
N CYS A 235 -20.33 4.03 -8.31
CA CYS A 235 -21.12 2.88 -8.72
C CYS A 235 -21.34 1.87 -7.59
N VAL A 236 -20.34 1.64 -6.74
CA VAL A 236 -20.46 0.79 -5.54
C VAL A 236 -21.40 1.41 -4.51
N TRP A 237 -21.38 2.73 -4.36
CA TRP A 237 -22.37 3.43 -3.54
C TRP A 237 -23.79 3.25 -4.10
N HIS A 238 -23.97 3.50 -5.39
CA HIS A 238 -25.25 3.35 -6.07
C HIS A 238 -25.78 1.92 -5.96
N SER A 239 -24.92 0.90 -6.06
CA SER A 239 -25.33 -0.51 -5.92
C SER A 239 -25.89 -0.84 -4.54
N ARG A 240 -25.60 -0.03 -3.52
CA ARG A 240 -26.11 -0.20 -2.15
C ARG A 240 -27.40 0.57 -1.91
N VAL A 241 -27.55 1.74 -2.55
CA VAL A 241 -28.71 2.62 -2.36
C VAL A 241 -29.89 2.23 -3.26
N ASP A 242 -29.61 1.85 -4.50
CA ASP A 242 -30.63 1.40 -5.46
C ASP A 242 -30.11 0.15 -6.22
N PRO A 243 -30.24 -1.04 -5.61
CA PRO A 243 -29.74 -2.29 -6.19
C PRO A 243 -30.45 -2.66 -7.50
N GLU A 244 -31.75 -2.34 -7.63
CA GLU A 244 -32.55 -2.71 -8.80
C GLU A 244 -32.12 -1.98 -10.07
N LYS A 245 -31.65 -0.72 -9.94
CA LYS A 245 -31.14 0.07 -11.07
C LYS A 245 -29.64 -0.08 -11.28
N HIS A 246 -28.95 -0.91 -10.51
CA HIS A 246 -27.50 -1.06 -10.61
C HIS A 246 -27.10 -1.82 -11.87
N ASN A 247 -26.32 -1.16 -12.74
CA ASN A 247 -25.73 -1.81 -13.90
C ASN A 247 -24.27 -2.20 -13.64
N SER A 248 -24.03 -3.48 -13.33
CA SER A 248 -22.69 -3.99 -13.04
C SER A 248 -21.70 -3.81 -14.20
N ASN A 249 -22.18 -3.78 -15.46
CA ASN A 249 -21.32 -3.56 -16.62
C ASN A 249 -20.64 -2.18 -16.57
N VAL A 250 -21.32 -1.16 -16.05
CA VAL A 250 -20.76 0.19 -15.91
C VAL A 250 -19.57 0.18 -14.95
N VAL A 251 -19.67 -0.58 -13.86
CA VAL A 251 -18.57 -0.72 -12.88
C VAL A 251 -17.35 -1.38 -13.52
N HIS A 252 -17.58 -2.47 -14.27
CA HIS A 252 -16.51 -3.19 -14.96
C HIS A 252 -15.81 -2.32 -16.01
N TRP A 253 -16.55 -1.46 -16.72
CA TRP A 253 -15.95 -0.49 -17.64
C TRP A 253 -15.03 0.50 -16.93
N PHE A 254 -15.48 1.08 -15.81
CA PHE A 254 -14.64 2.00 -15.03
C PHE A 254 -13.44 1.28 -14.39
N GLN A 255 -13.60 0.05 -13.90
CA GLN A 255 -12.50 -0.77 -13.40
C GLN A 255 -11.47 -1.08 -14.49
N CYS A 256 -11.91 -1.44 -15.69
CA CYS A 256 -11.04 -1.66 -16.84
C CYS A 256 -10.28 -0.38 -17.20
N LEU A 257 -10.97 0.76 -17.29
CA LEU A 257 -10.35 2.05 -17.60
C LEU A 257 -9.30 2.44 -16.55
N ASN A 258 -9.63 2.33 -15.26
CA ASN A 258 -8.71 2.62 -14.16
C ASN A 258 -7.49 1.67 -14.17
N SER A 259 -7.71 0.37 -14.38
CA SER A 259 -6.65 -0.65 -14.44
C SER A 259 -5.69 -0.36 -15.59
N CYS A 260 -6.22 -0.11 -16.80
CA CYS A 260 -5.42 0.27 -17.97
C CYS A 260 -4.63 1.56 -17.74
N PHE A 261 -5.28 2.61 -17.23
CA PHE A 261 -4.64 3.90 -17.03
C PHE A 261 -3.52 3.81 -15.99
N THR A 262 -3.79 3.21 -14.83
CA THR A 262 -2.78 3.07 -13.79
C THR A 262 -1.62 2.17 -14.21
N LEU A 263 -1.87 1.09 -14.97
CA LEU A 263 -0.81 0.25 -15.54
C LEU A 263 0.09 1.02 -16.50
N VAL A 264 -0.51 1.76 -17.44
CA VAL A 264 0.27 2.58 -18.39
C VAL A 264 1.10 3.62 -17.65
N TRP A 265 0.53 4.22 -16.61
CA TRP A 265 1.25 5.17 -15.76
C TRP A 265 2.45 4.53 -15.07
N ASP A 266 2.25 3.38 -14.40
CA ASP A 266 3.29 2.68 -13.66
C ASP A 266 4.47 2.33 -14.60
N VAL A 267 4.17 1.75 -15.77
CA VAL A 267 5.20 1.34 -16.73
C VAL A 267 5.89 2.52 -17.43
N ARG A 268 5.12 3.46 -17.99
CA ARG A 268 5.69 4.53 -18.83
C ARG A 268 6.21 5.71 -18.02
N MET A 269 5.51 6.12 -16.97
CA MET A 269 5.85 7.34 -16.23
C MET A 269 6.73 7.01 -15.04
N ASP A 270 6.31 6.07 -14.20
CA ASP A 270 7.03 5.78 -12.96
C ASP A 270 8.26 4.90 -13.19
N TRP A 271 8.17 3.90 -14.07
CA TRP A 271 9.33 3.07 -14.43
C TRP A 271 10.07 3.60 -15.65
N LYS A 272 9.59 4.67 -16.31
CA LYS A 272 10.21 5.30 -17.50
C LYS A 272 10.43 4.35 -18.68
N ILE A 273 9.61 3.30 -18.81
CA ILE A 273 9.73 2.31 -19.89
C ILE A 273 8.88 2.74 -21.08
N ASN A 274 9.50 3.45 -22.02
CA ASN A 274 8.81 3.94 -23.22
C ASN A 274 8.47 2.81 -24.23
N SER A 275 9.30 1.76 -24.27
CA SER A 275 9.12 0.61 -25.16
C SER A 275 9.65 -0.65 -24.52
N LEU A 276 8.89 -1.75 -24.60
CA LEU A 276 9.33 -3.07 -24.13
C LEU A 276 10.52 -3.61 -24.95
N ARG A 277 10.67 -3.19 -26.23
CA ARG A 277 11.82 -3.57 -27.07
C ARG A 277 13.07 -2.79 -26.70
N ARG A 278 12.90 -1.51 -26.35
CA ARG A 278 13.95 -0.56 -26.03
C ARG A 278 13.72 0.01 -24.62
N ILE A 279 13.87 -0.84 -23.61
CA ILE A 279 13.73 -0.44 -22.21
C ILE A 279 14.72 0.70 -21.96
N ARG A 280 14.17 1.88 -21.71
CA ARG A 280 14.92 3.10 -21.39
C ARG A 280 16.08 3.41 -22.35
N LYS A 281 16.02 3.03 -23.62
CA LYS A 281 17.08 3.39 -24.57
C LYS A 281 16.77 4.76 -25.20
N ASN A 282 17.45 5.82 -24.76
CA ASN A 282 17.35 7.15 -25.39
C ASN A 282 18.49 7.38 -26.39
N HIS A 283 18.23 8.16 -27.43
CA HIS A 283 19.16 8.46 -28.53
C HIS A 283 20.42 9.25 -28.12
N LYS A 284 20.42 9.90 -26.94
CA LYS A 284 21.49 10.83 -26.51
C LYS A 284 22.30 10.37 -25.30
N THR A 285 21.89 9.31 -24.60
CA THR A 285 22.56 8.84 -23.37
C THR A 285 22.70 7.33 -23.37
N SER A 286 23.91 6.84 -23.07
CA SER A 286 24.19 5.41 -22.88
C SER A 286 23.45 4.92 -21.63
N GLN A 287 22.20 4.49 -21.80
CA GLN A 287 21.37 4.07 -20.68
C GLN A 287 21.69 2.62 -20.27
N ASN A 288 22.50 2.47 -19.23
CA ASN A 288 22.67 1.20 -18.52
C ASN A 288 21.51 1.04 -17.53
N VAL A 289 20.44 0.35 -17.96
CA VAL A 289 19.48 -0.30 -17.06
C VAL A 289 20.22 -1.17 -16.07
N ILE A 290 19.80 -1.18 -14.81
CA ILE A 290 20.50 -1.97 -13.79
C ILE A 290 20.11 -3.45 -13.87
N PHE A 291 18.83 -3.73 -14.10
CA PHE A 291 18.32 -5.09 -14.12
C PHE A 291 18.39 -5.71 -15.53
N PRO A 292 18.48 -7.05 -15.64
CA PRO A 292 18.25 -7.74 -16.90
C PRO A 292 16.85 -7.46 -17.45
N LYS A 293 16.69 -7.41 -18.79
CA LYS A 293 15.41 -7.11 -19.45
C LYS A 293 14.26 -8.01 -19.00
N PHE A 294 14.54 -9.30 -18.75
CA PHE A 294 13.54 -10.26 -18.28
C PHE A 294 12.89 -9.83 -16.97
N VAL A 295 13.64 -9.21 -16.04
CA VAL A 295 13.10 -8.73 -14.76
C VAL A 295 12.03 -7.66 -14.98
N TYR A 296 12.24 -6.75 -15.94
CA TYR A 296 11.23 -5.75 -16.29
C TYR A 296 9.98 -6.39 -16.91
N TYR A 297 10.13 -7.41 -17.76
CA TYR A 297 8.97 -8.11 -18.34
C TYR A 297 8.15 -8.83 -17.27
N MET A 298 8.82 -9.52 -16.34
CA MET A 298 8.15 -10.15 -15.20
C MET A 298 7.47 -9.11 -14.30
N GLY A 299 8.10 -7.96 -14.07
CA GLY A 299 7.52 -6.84 -13.34
C GLY A 299 6.24 -6.32 -13.97
N VAL A 300 6.24 -6.07 -15.28
CA VAL A 300 5.06 -5.60 -16.03
C VAL A 300 3.95 -6.66 -16.00
N LEU A 301 4.29 -7.93 -16.20
CA LEU A 301 3.31 -9.03 -16.18
C LEU A 301 2.68 -9.19 -14.79
N PHE A 302 3.50 -9.09 -13.73
CA PHE A 302 3.02 -9.17 -12.35
C PHE A 302 2.09 -8.00 -12.02
N ASP A 303 2.47 -6.76 -12.37
CA ASP A 303 1.64 -5.57 -12.16
C ASP A 303 0.31 -5.64 -12.93
N PHE A 304 0.35 -6.08 -14.19
CA PHE A 304 -0.86 -6.35 -14.99
C PHE A 304 -1.76 -7.38 -14.31
N SER A 305 -1.21 -8.53 -13.90
CA SER A 305 -2.00 -9.63 -13.34
C SER A 305 -2.77 -9.20 -12.09
N ILE A 306 -2.12 -8.46 -11.19
CA ILE A 306 -2.76 -8.00 -9.94
C ILE A 306 -3.77 -6.86 -10.19
N LYS A 307 -3.50 -5.93 -11.12
CA LYS A 307 -4.45 -4.84 -11.44
C LYS A 307 -5.75 -5.36 -12.06
N PHE A 308 -5.65 -6.38 -12.90
CA PHE A 308 -6.81 -7.02 -13.54
C PHE A 308 -7.39 -8.19 -12.74
N TRP A 309 -6.99 -8.33 -11.47
CA TRP A 309 -7.47 -9.43 -10.61
C TRP A 309 -9.00 -9.43 -10.43
N TRP A 310 -9.65 -8.27 -10.55
CA TRP A 310 -11.11 -8.17 -10.48
C TRP A 310 -11.82 -9.03 -11.56
N ILE A 311 -11.18 -9.30 -12.71
CA ILE A 311 -11.72 -10.21 -13.74
C ILE A 311 -11.81 -11.64 -13.20
N TRP A 312 -10.82 -12.06 -12.41
CA TRP A 312 -10.85 -13.37 -11.77
C TRP A 312 -11.99 -13.45 -10.75
N THR A 313 -12.10 -12.45 -9.87
CA THR A 313 -13.18 -12.35 -8.88
C THR A 313 -14.56 -12.34 -9.54
N LEU A 314 -14.70 -11.73 -10.71
CA LEU A 314 -15.93 -11.76 -11.49
C LEU A 314 -16.27 -13.18 -12.00
N LYS A 315 -15.28 -13.92 -12.49
CA LYS A 315 -15.50 -15.28 -13.04
C LYS A 315 -15.68 -16.34 -11.97
N ARG A 316 -15.07 -16.15 -10.80
CA ARG A 316 -15.08 -17.11 -9.68
C ARG A 316 -15.21 -16.38 -8.35
N PRO A 317 -16.39 -15.82 -8.03
CA PRO A 317 -16.59 -15.04 -6.81
C PRO A 317 -16.32 -15.84 -5.53
N ASP A 318 -16.62 -17.15 -5.57
CA ASP A 318 -16.52 -18.02 -4.39
C ASP A 318 -15.18 -18.78 -4.29
N HIS A 319 -14.22 -18.53 -5.19
CA HIS A 319 -12.95 -19.28 -5.18
C HIS A 319 -11.76 -18.35 -4.96
N THR A 320 -11.17 -18.47 -3.78
CA THR A 320 -9.82 -17.96 -3.48
C THR A 320 -8.79 -18.85 -4.20
N ILE A 321 -7.73 -18.27 -4.76
CA ILE A 321 -6.71 -19.06 -5.49
C ILE A 321 -5.72 -19.68 -4.52
N LEU A 322 -5.22 -18.85 -3.60
CA LEU A 322 -4.18 -19.17 -2.64
C LEU A 322 -4.76 -19.20 -1.23
N PHE A 323 -5.47 -18.14 -0.83
CA PHE A 323 -6.09 -18.01 0.50
C PHE A 323 -7.06 -16.83 0.57
N ALA A 324 -7.87 -16.78 1.63
CA ALA A 324 -8.84 -15.71 1.83
C ALA A 324 -8.18 -14.33 1.97
N SER A 325 -8.72 -13.33 1.28
CA SER A 325 -8.19 -11.95 1.23
C SER A 325 -6.78 -11.81 0.62
N GLU A 326 -6.33 -12.78 -0.19
CA GLU A 326 -5.05 -12.77 -0.90
C GLU A 326 -4.74 -11.47 -1.65
N LEU A 327 -5.77 -10.80 -2.21
CA LEU A 327 -5.61 -9.57 -2.97
C LEU A 327 -4.93 -8.46 -2.16
N GLN A 328 -5.17 -8.38 -0.84
CA GLN A 328 -4.52 -7.37 0.00
C GLN A 328 -3.01 -7.62 0.09
N TYR A 329 -2.59 -8.89 0.19
CA TYR A 329 -1.18 -9.28 0.25
C TYR A 329 -0.50 -9.09 -1.10
N LEU A 330 -1.17 -9.52 -2.17
CA LEU A 330 -0.71 -9.33 -3.55
C LEU A 330 -0.54 -7.84 -3.88
N GLU A 331 -1.42 -6.97 -3.40
CA GLU A 331 -1.31 -5.51 -3.60
C GLU A 331 -0.09 -4.91 -2.89
N ILE A 332 0.24 -5.35 -1.66
CA ILE A 332 1.48 -4.91 -0.97
C ILE A 332 2.73 -5.43 -1.70
N LEU A 333 2.71 -6.66 -2.22
CA LEU A 333 3.80 -7.20 -3.04
C LEU A 333 3.95 -6.43 -4.36
N ARG A 334 2.85 -6.16 -5.07
CA ARG A 334 2.81 -5.35 -6.29
C ARG A 334 3.39 -3.96 -6.04
N ARG A 335 2.99 -3.30 -4.96
CA ARG A 335 3.56 -2.01 -4.55
C ARG A 335 5.06 -2.08 -4.31
N SER A 336 5.56 -3.15 -3.72
CA SER A 336 7.00 -3.35 -3.49
C SER A 336 7.77 -3.48 -4.81
N VAL A 337 7.23 -4.22 -5.78
CA VAL A 337 7.78 -4.28 -7.15
C VAL A 337 7.80 -2.89 -7.79
N TRP A 338 6.71 -2.12 -7.66
CA TRP A 338 6.65 -0.75 -8.15
C TRP A 338 7.72 0.15 -7.52
N VAL A 339 7.95 0.04 -6.20
CA VAL A 339 8.99 0.82 -5.48
C VAL A 339 10.38 0.51 -6.03
N ILE A 340 10.71 -0.77 -6.27
CA ILE A 340 12.02 -1.17 -6.84
C ILE A 340 12.28 -0.47 -8.17
N PHE A 341 11.36 -0.61 -9.13
CA PHE A 341 11.53 -0.01 -10.45
C PHE A 341 11.48 1.52 -10.43
N LYS A 342 10.66 2.10 -9.54
CA LYS A 342 10.59 3.55 -9.34
C LYS A 342 11.93 4.09 -8.85
N LEU A 343 12.48 3.53 -7.78
CA LEU A 343 13.76 3.96 -7.22
C LEU A 343 14.90 3.78 -8.21
N GLU A 344 14.90 2.68 -8.96
CA GLU A 344 15.90 2.44 -9.99
C GLU A 344 15.79 3.42 -11.16
N SER A 345 14.58 3.78 -11.58
CA SER A 345 14.38 4.82 -12.61
C SER A 345 14.90 6.19 -12.17
N GLU A 346 14.67 6.56 -10.90
CA GLU A 346 15.10 7.84 -10.35
C GLU A 346 16.62 7.86 -10.15
N TYR A 347 17.21 6.77 -9.65
CA TYR A 347 18.66 6.60 -9.53
C TYR A 347 19.37 6.78 -10.88
N VAL A 348 18.93 6.07 -11.93
CA VAL A 348 19.51 6.18 -13.27
C VAL A 348 19.37 7.61 -13.81
N THR A 349 18.25 8.28 -13.53
CA THR A 349 18.04 9.67 -13.94
C THR A 349 19.04 10.62 -13.28
N ILE A 350 19.22 10.50 -11.96
CA ILE A 350 20.17 11.34 -11.20
C ILE A 350 21.60 11.08 -11.66
N ARG A 351 21.99 9.82 -11.85
CA ARG A 351 23.32 9.43 -12.34
C ARG A 351 23.62 10.04 -13.71
N ASN A 352 22.68 9.95 -14.65
CA ASN A 352 22.88 10.48 -16.01
C ASN A 352 23.01 12.03 -16.01
N LEU A 353 22.25 12.73 -15.16
CA LEU A 353 22.38 14.18 -14.99
C LEU A 353 23.73 14.59 -14.40
N ALA A 354 24.38 13.72 -13.63
CA ALA A 354 25.70 13.97 -13.08
C ALA A 354 26.83 13.73 -14.10
N THR A 355 26.63 12.82 -15.07
CA THR A 355 27.62 12.55 -16.14
C THR A 355 27.57 13.54 -17.31
N GLU A 356 26.49 14.31 -17.44
CA GLU A 356 26.33 15.35 -18.48
C GLU A 356 26.87 16.73 -18.05
N LYS A 357 27.19 16.91 -16.77
CA LYS A 357 27.86 18.10 -16.23
C LYS A 357 29.35 17.85 -16.12
#